data_AF-A0A520URM7-F1
#
_entry.id   AF-A0A520URM7-F1
#
_cell.length_a   1.000
_cell.length_b   1.000
_cell.length_c   1.000
_cell.angle_alpha   90.00
_cell.angle_beta   90.00
_cell.angle_gamma   90.00
#
_symmetry.space_group_name_H-M   'P 1'
#
loop_
_entity.id
_entity.type
_entity.pdbx_description
1 polymer ?
#
loop_
_entity_poly.entity_id
_entity_poly.type
_entity_poly.pdbx_seq_one_letter_code
_entity_poly.pdbx_strand_id
1 'polypeptide(L)'
;MAERPLARGVAARQRFARLMPLGDRNQPVGWTPGLVLGPQDPKIEPSLAPFSCSRSQGAVPASISMSTRGEMCYPFDSTDTWQASEGLLLP
;
A
#
# COMPACT_ATOMS: atom_id res chain seq x y z
N MET A 1 17.03 6.93 21.74
CA MET A 1 17.43 5.88 20.76
C MET A 1 16.32 5.78 19.75
N ALA A 2 16.56 6.10 18.48
CA ALA A 2 15.58 5.86 17.43
C ALA A 2 15.37 4.34 17.34
N GLU A 3 14.21 3.85 17.74
CA GLU A 3 13.87 2.43 17.65
C GLU A 3 14.05 1.99 16.20
N ARG A 4 14.96 1.04 15.98
CA ARG A 4 15.05 0.31 14.73
C ARG A 4 13.68 -0.33 14.52
N PRO A 5 12.98 -0.10 13.39
CA PRO A 5 11.70 -0.76 13.17
C PRO A 5 11.94 -2.27 13.20
N LEU A 6 11.50 -2.90 14.28
CA LEU A 6 11.53 -4.35 14.45
C LEU A 6 10.81 -4.95 13.24
N ALA A 7 11.42 -5.98 12.65
CA ALA A 7 10.91 -6.63 11.44
C ALA A 7 9.39 -6.88 11.53
N ARG A 8 8.67 -6.68 10.41
CA ARG A 8 7.21 -6.80 10.33
C ARG A 8 6.74 -8.13 10.95
N GLY A 9 5.91 -8.04 11.99
CA GLY A 9 5.36 -9.21 12.68
C GLY A 9 4.28 -9.91 11.86
N VAL A 10 4.19 -11.23 11.97
CA VAL A 10 3.07 -12.02 11.39
C VAL A 10 2.06 -12.26 12.50
N ALA A 11 0.85 -11.74 12.35
CA ALA A 11 -0.25 -11.94 13.30
C ALA A 11 -0.85 -13.35 13.18
N ALA A 12 -1.03 -13.84 11.96
CA ALA A 12 -1.51 -15.21 11.71
C ALA A 12 -0.95 -15.80 10.41
N ARG A 13 -0.87 -17.13 10.34
CA ARG A 13 -0.45 -17.89 9.16
C ARG A 13 -1.61 -18.76 8.70
N GLN A 14 -2.31 -18.31 7.68
CA GLN A 14 -3.38 -19.07 7.03
C GLN A 14 -2.79 -19.91 5.90
N ARG A 15 -3.54 -20.91 5.43
CA ARG A 15 -3.10 -21.83 4.37
C ARG A 15 -2.64 -21.12 3.10
N PHE A 16 -3.28 -20.01 2.74
CA PHE A 16 -3.03 -19.28 1.49
C PHE A 16 -2.48 -17.86 1.68
N ALA A 17 -2.33 -17.40 2.92
CA ALA A 17 -1.95 -16.02 3.18
C ALA A 17 -1.34 -15.84 4.58
N ARG A 18 -0.56 -14.79 4.72
CA ARG A 18 -0.08 -14.31 6.02
C ARG A 18 -0.84 -13.05 6.37
N LEU A 19 -1.41 -13.03 7.58
CA LEU A 19 -2.01 -11.84 8.15
C LEU A 19 -0.90 -11.03 8.81
N MET A 20 -0.62 -9.85 8.28
CA MET A 20 0.36 -8.91 8.84
C MET A 20 -0.33 -7.55 9.03
N PRO A 21 -0.12 -6.87 10.17
CA PRO A 21 -0.54 -5.50 10.36
C PRO A 21 0.27 -4.56 9.45
N LEU A 22 -0.39 -3.53 8.93
CA LEU A 22 0.21 -2.43 8.16
C LEU A 22 0.11 -1.14 8.98
N GLY A 23 1.22 -0.39 9.07
CA GLY A 23 1.34 0.78 9.95
C GLY A 23 1.90 0.44 11.32
N ASP A 24 1.51 1.22 12.33
CA ASP A 24 1.87 0.96 13.73
C ASP A 24 1.38 -0.44 14.14
N ARG A 25 2.25 -1.19 14.81
CA ARG A 25 1.93 -2.52 15.34
C ARG A 25 0.82 -2.46 16.40
N ASN A 26 0.79 -1.41 17.23
CA ASN A 26 -0.19 -1.28 18.30
C ASN A 26 -1.54 -0.78 17.79
N GLN A 27 -1.54 -0.05 16.68
CA GLN A 27 -2.74 0.52 16.06
C GLN A 27 -2.64 0.38 14.53
N PRO A 28 -2.86 -0.84 13.98
CA PRO A 28 -2.72 -1.07 12.56
C PRO A 28 -3.79 -0.34 11.76
N VAL A 29 -3.37 0.35 10.70
CA VAL A 29 -4.25 1.03 9.76
C VAL A 29 -4.96 0.03 8.85
N GLY A 30 -4.30 -1.10 8.55
CA GLY A 30 -4.86 -2.17 7.76
C GLY A 30 -4.09 -3.47 7.83
N TRP A 31 -4.45 -4.42 6.98
CA TRP A 31 -3.96 -5.79 7.06
C TRP A 31 -3.61 -6.38 5.70
N THR A 32 -2.69 -7.35 5.69
CA THR A 32 -2.41 -8.18 4.50
C THR A 32 -3.21 -9.49 4.53
N PRO A 33 -3.66 -10.02 3.39
CA PRO A 33 -3.74 -9.34 2.10
C PRO A 33 -4.80 -8.23 2.14
N GLY A 34 -4.50 -7.10 1.51
CA GLY A 34 -5.42 -5.97 1.37
C GLY A 34 -5.68 -5.67 -0.10
N LEU A 35 -6.83 -5.08 -0.39
CA LEU A 35 -7.20 -4.63 -1.72
C LEU A 35 -6.43 -3.35 -2.09
N VAL A 36 -6.27 -3.12 -3.40
CA VAL A 36 -5.75 -1.88 -3.95
C VAL A 36 -6.87 -1.23 -4.75
N LEU A 37 -7.29 -0.03 -4.38
CA LEU A 37 -8.39 0.66 -5.07
C LEU A 37 -7.88 1.45 -6.27
N GLY A 38 -8.55 1.30 -7.40
CA GLY A 38 -8.48 2.19 -8.54
C GLY A 38 -9.36 3.44 -8.37
N PRO A 39 -9.24 4.42 -9.28
CA PRO A 39 -9.98 5.68 -9.19
C PRO A 39 -11.51 5.56 -9.29
N GLN A 40 -12.00 4.45 -9.85
CA GLN A 40 -13.43 4.19 -10.10
C GLN A 40 -14.00 3.11 -9.18
N ASP A 41 -13.21 2.61 -8.23
CA ASP A 41 -13.65 1.57 -7.31
C ASP A 41 -14.54 2.15 -6.21
N PRO A 42 -15.46 1.35 -5.64
CA PRO A 42 -16.28 1.78 -4.52
C PRO A 42 -15.42 2.18 -3.31
N LYS A 43 -15.98 3.04 -2.46
CA LYS A 43 -15.30 3.47 -1.24
C LYS A 43 -15.25 2.30 -0.26
N ILE A 44 -14.05 1.74 -0.07
CA ILE A 44 -13.76 0.68 0.91
C ILE A 44 -12.88 1.26 2.01
N GLU A 45 -13.08 0.80 3.25
CA GLU A 45 -12.28 1.23 4.40
C GLU A 45 -10.79 0.89 4.23
N PRO A 46 -9.85 1.74 4.69
CA PRO A 46 -8.42 1.49 4.62
C PRO A 46 -7.99 0.16 5.26
N SER A 47 -8.75 -0.32 6.26
CA SER A 47 -8.49 -1.59 6.92
C SER A 47 -8.53 -2.81 5.99
N LEU A 48 -9.37 -2.74 4.95
CA LEU A 48 -9.55 -3.78 3.93
C LEU A 48 -8.87 -3.43 2.60
N ALA A 49 -8.76 -2.13 2.30
CA ALA A 49 -8.13 -1.62 1.10
C ALA A 49 -7.06 -0.57 1.44
N PRO A 50 -5.88 -1.01 1.94
CA PRO A 50 -4.87 -0.10 2.48
C PRO A 50 -4.16 0.76 1.42
N PHE A 51 -4.26 0.40 0.14
CA PHE A 51 -3.59 1.12 -0.95
C PHE A 51 -4.58 1.63 -1.99
N SER A 52 -4.20 2.70 -2.69
CA SER A 52 -4.83 3.14 -3.92
C SER A 52 -3.80 3.18 -5.04
N CYS A 53 -4.20 2.84 -6.25
CA CYS A 53 -3.39 2.99 -7.44
C CYS A 53 -4.10 3.82 -8.50
N SER A 54 -3.32 4.55 -9.28
CA SER A 54 -3.78 5.28 -10.45
C SER A 54 -2.74 5.17 -11.56
N ARG A 55 -3.19 5.29 -12.80
CA ARG A 55 -2.34 5.24 -13.98
C ARG A 55 -2.60 6.49 -14.81
N SER A 56 -1.54 7.16 -15.25
CA SER A 56 -1.68 8.31 -16.14
C SER A 56 -2.23 7.89 -17.50
N GLN A 57 -3.14 8.70 -18.02
CA GLN A 57 -3.72 8.52 -19.35
C GLN A 57 -3.12 9.56 -20.29
N GLY A 58 -2.75 9.16 -21.52
CA GLY A 58 -2.33 10.07 -22.59
C GLY A 58 -0.83 10.38 -22.68
N ALA A 59 0.00 9.91 -21.74
CA ALA A 59 1.46 10.00 -21.84
C ALA A 59 2.09 8.62 -22.16
N VAL A 60 3.11 8.61 -23.02
CA VAL A 60 3.90 7.41 -23.35
C VAL A 60 5.36 7.64 -22.97
N PRO A 61 5.96 6.80 -22.12
CA PRO A 61 5.33 5.68 -21.41
C PRO A 61 4.37 6.18 -20.31
N ALA A 62 3.35 5.38 -20.00
CA ALA A 62 2.45 5.71 -18.91
C ALA A 62 3.17 5.57 -17.56
N SER A 63 2.66 6.28 -16.56
CA SER A 63 3.13 6.24 -15.19
C SER A 63 2.06 5.64 -14.29
N ILE A 64 2.49 4.82 -13.33
CA ILE A 64 1.66 4.28 -12.26
C ILE A 64 2.03 5.02 -10.97
N SER A 65 1.03 5.50 -10.25
CA SER A 65 1.18 6.06 -8.92
C SER A 65 0.41 5.20 -7.93
N MET A 66 1.08 4.74 -6.88
CA MET A 66 0.49 3.97 -5.79
C MET A 66 0.68 4.73 -4.49
N SER A 67 -0.40 4.90 -3.74
CA SER A 67 -0.39 5.62 -2.47
C SER A 67 -0.94 4.74 -1.36
N THR A 68 -0.39 4.93 -0.17
CA THR A 68 -1.00 4.45 1.07
C THR A 68 -2.29 5.23 1.34
N ARG A 69 -3.30 4.57 1.92
CA ARG A 69 -4.57 5.19 2.32
C ARG A 69 -4.64 5.48 3.82
N GLY A 70 -3.47 5.61 4.45
CA GLY A 70 -3.25 5.99 5.85
C GLY A 70 -1.77 5.90 6.20
N GLU A 71 -1.44 6.26 7.44
CA GLU A 71 -0.07 6.43 7.93
C GLU A 71 0.59 5.06 8.19
N MET A 72 1.09 4.45 7.11
CA MET A 72 1.53 3.05 7.14
C MET A 72 3.05 2.83 7.15
N CYS A 73 3.83 3.83 6.73
CA CYS A 73 5.28 3.74 6.77
C CYS A 73 5.82 4.65 7.85
N TYR A 74 6.91 4.21 8.48
CA TYR A 74 7.63 5.01 9.46
C TYR A 74 8.05 6.35 8.82
N PRO A 75 7.83 7.50 9.47
CA PRO A 75 7.54 7.67 10.91
C PRO A 75 6.04 7.69 11.29
N PHE A 76 5.15 7.22 10.41
CA PHE A 76 3.69 7.15 10.61
C PHE A 76 3.05 8.53 10.83
N ASP A 77 3.51 9.54 10.09
CA ASP A 77 3.02 10.93 10.16
C ASP A 77 2.33 11.38 8.87
N SER A 78 2.38 10.56 7.82
CA SER A 78 1.92 10.92 6.50
C SER A 78 1.64 9.68 5.64
N THR A 79 0.94 9.90 4.54
CA THR A 79 0.74 8.90 3.50
C THR A 79 1.90 8.92 2.51
N ASP A 80 2.53 7.78 2.29
CA ASP A 80 3.52 7.61 1.23
C ASP A 80 2.88 7.42 -0.14
N THR A 81 3.55 7.95 -1.16
CA THR A 81 3.23 7.73 -2.56
C THR A 81 4.47 7.29 -3.32
N TRP A 82 4.35 6.19 -4.05
CA TRP A 82 5.36 5.65 -4.94
C TRP A 82 4.93 5.84 -6.38
N GLN A 83 5.89 6.24 -7.22
CA GLN A 83 5.68 6.40 -8.65
C GLN A 83 6.59 5.45 -9.42
N ALA A 84 6.05 4.86 -10.47
CA ALA A 84 6.78 4.02 -11.41
C ALA A 84 6.42 4.42 -12.85
N SER A 85 7.39 4.29 -13.75
CA SER A 85 7.15 4.37 -15.20
C SER A 85 6.98 2.95 -15.74
N GLU A 86 5.99 2.74 -16.60
CA GLU A 86 5.76 1.43 -17.26
C GLU A 86 6.87 1.11 -18.28
N GLY A 87 7.73 2.08 -18.60
CA GLY A 87 8.76 1.93 -19.63
C GLY A 87 8.16 1.87 -21.04
N LEU A 88 9.05 1.84 -22.04
CA LEU A 88 8.64 1.62 -23.43
C LEU A 88 8.28 0.15 -23.61
N LEU A 89 7.01 -0.14 -23.88
CA LEU A 89 6.62 -1.41 -24.48
C LEU A 89 7.33 -1.49 -25.83
N LEU A 90 8.18 -2.49 -26.03
CA LEU A 90 8.79 -2.75 -27.34
C LEU A 90 7.67 -2.92 -28.37
N PRO A 91 7.82 -2.35 -29.59
CA PRO A 91 6.83 -2.48 -30.65
C PRO A 91 6.62 -3.93 -31.11
#